data_AF-A0A5C4Y899-F1
#
_entry.id   AF-A0A5C4Y899-F1
#
_cell.length_a   1.000
_cell.length_b   1.000
_cell.length_c   1.000
_cell.angle_alpha   90.00
_cell.angle_beta   90.00
_cell.angle_gamma   90.00
#
_symmetry.space_group_name_H-M   'P 1'
#
loop_
_entity.id
_entity.type
_entity.pdbx_description
1 polymer ?
#
loop_
_entity_poly.entity_id
_entity_poly.type
_entity_poly.pdbx_seq_one_letter_code
_entity_poly.pdbx_strand_id
1 'polypeptide(L)'
;MNPSFLPRTALITGLVIGALNIVFGGLEYGFARLPIWFYLVQLLLIPAMLVPMFYFPQAAVARDFLRRAAYFAMGWAVPFAIYKFSLDVLNPNFSPAASLLSYLFVIAAFSLIMAAVRKPVK
;
A
#
# COMPACT_ATOMS: atom_id res chain seq x y z
N MET A 1 8.12 21.43 -4.12
CA MET A 1 6.75 21.04 -3.70
C MET A 1 6.35 21.95 -2.55
N ASN A 2 5.14 22.51 -2.59
CA ASN A 2 4.63 23.31 -1.48
C ASN A 2 4.46 22.39 -0.25
N PRO A 3 5.09 22.66 0.91
CA PRO A 3 5.10 21.73 2.05
C PRO A 3 3.71 21.36 2.59
N SER A 4 2.70 22.17 2.32
CA SER A 4 1.29 21.90 2.66
C SER A 4 0.62 20.79 1.83
N PHE A 5 1.19 20.41 0.68
CA PHE A 5 0.57 19.44 -0.23
C PHE A 5 0.81 17.98 0.20
N LEU A 6 1.96 17.69 0.83
CA LEU A 6 2.33 16.36 1.29
C LEU A 6 1.35 15.79 2.34
N PRO A 7 1.02 16.51 3.44
CA PRO A 7 0.05 16.01 4.42
C PRO A 7 -1.34 15.82 3.82
N ARG A 8 -1.77 16.72 2.94
CA ARG A 8 -3.09 16.66 2.30
C ARG A 8 -3.21 15.44 1.40
N THR A 9 -2.22 15.18 0.55
CA THR A 9 -2.23 13.99 -0.30
C THR A 9 -2.20 12.73 0.55
N ALA A 10 -1.44 12.70 1.65
CA ALA A 10 -1.29 11.51 2.49
C ALA A 10 -2.59 11.17 3.19
N LEU A 11 -3.25 12.21 3.70
CA LEU A 11 -4.58 12.13 4.28
C LEU A 11 -5.58 11.58 3.25
N ILE A 12 -5.67 12.19 2.07
CA ILE A 12 -6.66 11.79 1.06
C ILE A 12 -6.40 10.36 0.58
N THR A 13 -5.18 10.01 0.17
CA THR A 13 -4.89 8.67 -0.35
C THR A 13 -5.01 7.61 0.73
N GLY A 14 -4.60 7.91 1.97
CA GLY A 14 -4.72 7.01 3.10
C GLY A 14 -6.19 6.73 3.44
N LEU A 15 -7.02 7.76 3.50
CA LEU A 15 -8.46 7.63 3.72
C LEU A 15 -9.14 6.84 2.60
N VAL A 16 -8.80 7.10 1.34
CA VAL A 16 -9.38 6.38 0.19
C VAL A 16 -9.03 4.89 0.26
N ILE A 17 -7.77 4.53 0.48
CA ILE A 17 -7.36 3.13 0.56
C ILE A 17 -7.98 2.44 1.78
N GLY A 18 -8.05 3.12 2.92
CA GLY A 18 -8.69 2.58 4.12
C GLY A 18 -10.18 2.35 3.92
N ALA A 19 -10.88 3.29 3.30
CA ALA A 19 -12.30 3.15 2.97
C ALA A 19 -12.53 1.99 2.00
N LEU A 20 -11.70 1.86 0.95
CA LEU A 20 -11.79 0.73 0.02
C LEU A 20 -11.58 -0.61 0.73
N ASN A 21 -10.60 -0.70 1.64
CA ASN A 21 -10.36 -1.92 2.39
C ASN A 21 -11.55 -2.27 3.31
N ILE A 22 -12.19 -1.27 3.90
CA ILE A 22 -13.43 -1.45 4.68
C ILE A 22 -14.55 -1.99 3.80
N VAL A 23 -14.72 -1.44 2.59
CA VAL A 23 -15.72 -1.94 1.65
C VAL A 23 -15.42 -3.39 1.28
N PHE A 24 -14.18 -3.73 0.93
CA PHE A 24 -13.83 -5.11 0.57
C PHE A 24 -14.02 -6.09 1.73
N GLY A 25 -13.53 -5.76 2.92
CA GLY A 25 -13.76 -6.58 4.11
C GLY A 25 -15.25 -6.72 4.45
N GLY A 26 -16.03 -5.67 4.28
CA GLY A 26 -17.48 -5.68 4.53
C GLY A 26 -18.26 -6.51 3.51
N LEU A 27 -17.86 -6.50 2.25
CA LEU A 27 -18.44 -7.34 1.20
C LEU A 27 -18.11 -8.82 1.38
N GLU A 28 -16.91 -9.14 1.87
CA GLU A 28 -16.45 -10.52 2.03
C GLU A 28 -16.93 -11.15 3.35
N TYR A 29 -16.81 -10.43 4.47
CA TYR A 29 -17.07 -10.94 5.82
C TYR A 29 -18.36 -10.42 6.46
N GLY A 30 -18.98 -9.40 5.87
CA GLY A 30 -20.17 -8.70 6.39
C GLY A 30 -19.81 -7.56 7.34
N PHE A 31 -20.33 -6.36 7.08
CA PHE A 31 -20.03 -5.14 7.87
C PHE A 31 -20.31 -5.27 9.37
N ALA A 32 -21.37 -6.01 9.77
CA ALA A 32 -21.70 -6.21 11.18
C ALA A 32 -20.75 -7.16 11.92
N ARG A 33 -19.91 -7.91 11.18
CA ARG A 33 -18.96 -8.88 11.74
C ARG A 33 -17.52 -8.36 11.77
N LEU A 34 -17.27 -7.20 11.16
CA LEU A 34 -15.94 -6.61 11.18
C LEU A 34 -15.60 -6.13 12.59
N PRO A 35 -14.46 -6.56 13.15
CA PRO A 35 -14.07 -6.16 14.49
C PRO A 35 -13.60 -4.70 14.50
N ILE A 36 -13.78 -4.00 15.63
CA ILE A 36 -13.43 -2.58 15.73
C ILE A 36 -11.94 -2.31 15.41
N TRP A 37 -11.05 -3.24 15.75
CA TRP A 37 -9.63 -3.12 15.46
C TRP A 37 -9.34 -3.01 13.96
N PHE A 38 -10.14 -3.65 13.10
CA PHE A 38 -9.95 -3.63 11.66
C PHE A 38 -10.11 -2.20 11.12
N TYR A 39 -11.09 -1.45 11.61
CA TYR A 39 -11.28 -0.04 11.29
C TYR A 39 -10.15 0.84 11.80
N LEU A 40 -9.69 0.60 13.04
CA LEU A 40 -8.59 1.37 13.64
C LEU A 40 -7.28 1.18 12.86
N VAL A 41 -7.00 -0.03 12.39
CA VAL A 41 -5.80 -0.32 11.58
C VAL A 41 -5.82 0.44 10.26
N GLN A 42 -6.99 0.71 9.67
CA GLN A 42 -7.06 1.50 8.44
C GLN A 42 -6.56 2.95 8.63
N LEU A 43 -6.64 3.49 9.84
CA LEU A 43 -6.10 4.82 10.14
C LEU A 43 -4.58 4.88 9.99
N LEU A 44 -3.89 3.75 10.16
CA LEU A 44 -2.44 3.64 9.95
C LEU A 44 -2.03 3.85 8.48
N LEU A 45 -2.97 3.74 7.54
CA LEU A 45 -2.71 4.05 6.13
C LEU A 45 -2.38 5.53 5.94
N ILE A 46 -2.94 6.43 6.75
CA ILE A 46 -2.67 7.88 6.64
C ILE A 46 -1.17 8.17 6.84
N PRO A 47 -0.53 7.81 7.98
CA PRO A 47 0.90 8.02 8.13
C PRO A 47 1.73 7.12 7.20
N ALA A 48 1.24 5.92 6.83
CA ALA A 48 1.94 5.06 5.88
C ALA A 48 2.07 5.69 4.48
N MET A 49 1.16 6.58 4.07
CA MET A 49 1.24 7.31 2.81
C MET A 49 2.41 8.29 2.72
N LEU A 50 3.10 8.59 3.82
CA LEU A 50 4.34 9.37 3.76
C LEU A 50 5.45 8.60 3.04
N VAL A 51 5.49 7.27 3.19
CA VAL A 51 6.49 6.40 2.57
C VAL A 51 6.50 6.52 1.04
N PRO A 52 5.37 6.30 0.31
CA PRO A 52 5.35 6.46 -1.13
C PRO A 52 5.66 7.91 -1.57
N MET A 53 5.34 8.92 -0.77
CA MET A 53 5.67 10.30 -1.09
C MET A 53 7.16 10.59 -1.12
N PHE A 54 7.94 9.92 -0.27
CA PHE A 54 9.39 10.04 -0.30
C PHE A 54 9.99 9.22 -1.44
N TYR A 55 9.49 8.01 -1.70
CA TYR A 55 10.12 7.08 -2.64
C TYR A 55 9.66 7.20 -4.10
N PHE A 56 8.40 7.51 -4.38
CA PHE A 56 7.91 7.59 -5.77
C PHE A 56 8.54 8.71 -6.60
N PRO A 57 8.84 9.91 -6.06
CA PRO A 57 9.61 10.90 -6.80
C PRO A 57 11.01 10.39 -7.17
N GLN A 58 11.67 9.66 -6.26
CA GLN A 58 12.98 9.04 -6.52
C GLN A 58 12.87 7.95 -7.59
N ALA A 59 11.80 7.14 -7.55
CA ALA A 59 11.51 6.16 -8.58
C ALA A 59 11.32 6.80 -9.96
N ALA A 60 10.61 7.93 -10.03
CA ALA A 60 10.29 8.62 -11.28
C ALA A 60 11.53 9.15 -12.03
N VAL A 61 12.61 9.47 -11.31
CA VAL A 61 13.85 10.02 -11.90
C VAL A 61 14.98 8.97 -12.02
N ALA A 62 14.84 7.82 -11.36
CA ALA A 62 15.84 6.75 -11.40
C ALA A 62 15.94 6.15 -12.81
N ARG A 63 17.11 6.26 -13.45
CA ARG A 63 17.39 5.70 -14.78
C ARG A 63 17.51 4.18 -14.74
N ASP A 64 18.27 3.67 -13.78
CA ASP A 64 18.45 2.24 -13.57
C ASP A 64 17.11 1.56 -13.23
N PHE A 65 16.82 0.46 -13.94
CA PHE A 65 15.54 -0.24 -13.83
C PHE A 65 15.36 -0.88 -12.45
N LEU A 66 16.37 -1.56 -11.94
CA LEU A 66 16.27 -2.28 -10.66
C LEU A 66 16.15 -1.30 -9.49
N ARG A 67 16.91 -0.21 -9.52
CA ARG A 67 16.80 0.88 -8.53
C ARG A 67 15.43 1.53 -8.56
N ARG A 68 14.87 1.76 -9.76
CA ARG A 68 13.50 2.29 -9.90
C ARG A 68 12.45 1.33 -9.34
N ALA A 69 12.56 0.04 -9.65
CA ALA A 69 11.69 -1.00 -9.09
C ALA A 69 11.82 -1.06 -7.56
N ALA A 70 13.03 -0.98 -7.01
CA ALA A 70 13.26 -0.95 -5.57
C ALA A 70 12.57 0.25 -4.91
N TYR A 71 12.64 1.45 -5.50
CA TYR A 71 11.92 2.61 -4.97
C TYR A 71 10.39 2.46 -5.03
N PHE A 72 9.84 1.86 -6.08
CA PHE A 72 8.41 1.52 -6.09
C PHE A 72 8.05 0.50 -5.01
N ALA A 73 8.88 -0.52 -4.82
CA ALA A 73 8.67 -1.54 -3.80
C ALA A 73 8.69 -0.92 -2.39
N MET A 74 9.69 -0.10 -2.09
CA MET A 74 9.80 0.62 -0.82
C MET A 74 8.62 1.57 -0.58
N GLY A 75 8.16 2.27 -1.63
CA GLY A 75 7.00 3.15 -1.53
C GLY A 75 5.70 2.43 -1.22
N TRP A 76 5.49 1.23 -1.77
CA TRP A 76 4.29 0.44 -1.51
C TRP A 76 4.38 -0.48 -0.29
N ALA A 77 5.58 -0.76 0.22
CA ALA A 77 5.84 -1.73 1.27
C ALA A 77 4.88 -1.59 2.47
N VAL A 78 4.88 -0.44 3.12
CA VAL A 78 4.13 -0.23 4.36
C VAL A 78 2.63 -0.12 4.11
N PRO A 79 2.13 0.72 3.19
CA PRO A 79 0.69 0.80 2.92
C PRO A 79 0.07 -0.53 2.53
N PHE A 80 0.73 -1.27 1.65
CA PHE A 80 0.19 -2.52 1.15
C PHE A 80 0.23 -3.62 2.22
N ALA A 81 1.21 -3.60 3.13
CA ALA A 81 1.23 -4.51 4.28
C ALA A 81 0.02 -4.28 5.20
N ILE A 82 -0.27 -3.01 5.53
CA ILE A 82 -1.42 -2.65 6.37
C ILE A 82 -2.72 -3.08 5.69
N TYR A 83 -2.88 -2.74 4.42
CA TYR A 83 -4.06 -3.10 3.62
C TYR A 83 -4.26 -4.63 3.60
N LYS A 84 -3.23 -5.38 3.19
CA LYS A 84 -3.32 -6.83 2.96
C LYS A 84 -3.44 -7.61 4.27
N PHE A 85 -2.58 -7.35 5.25
CA PHE A 85 -2.56 -8.15 6.47
C PHE A 85 -3.78 -7.89 7.35
N SER A 86 -4.30 -6.66 7.37
CA SER A 86 -5.54 -6.39 8.11
C SER A 86 -6.73 -7.15 7.54
N LEU A 87 -6.77 -7.36 6.22
CA LEU A 87 -7.82 -8.14 5.55
C LEU A 87 -7.58 -9.66 5.70
N ASP A 88 -6.36 -10.14 5.43
CA ASP A 88 -6.03 -11.57 5.47
C ASP A 88 -6.27 -12.19 6.86
N VAL A 89 -6.04 -11.43 7.94
CA VAL A 89 -6.25 -11.88 9.33
C VAL A 89 -7.74 -12.12 9.66
N LEU A 90 -8.67 -11.54 8.89
CA LEU A 90 -10.11 -11.82 9.06
C LEU A 90 -10.49 -13.23 8.59
N ASN A 91 -9.65 -13.85 7.75
CA ASN A 91 -9.89 -15.20 7.25
C ASN A 91 -9.69 -16.24 8.38
N PRO A 92 -10.68 -17.10 8.68
CA PRO A 92 -10.53 -18.15 9.69
C PRO A 92 -9.39 -19.14 9.39
N ASN A 93 -9.00 -19.27 8.12
CA ASN A 93 -7.90 -20.12 7.67
C ASN A 93 -6.59 -19.33 7.47
N PHE A 94 -6.41 -18.22 8.19
CA PHE A 94 -5.25 -17.34 8.04
C PHE A 94 -3.93 -18.11 8.26
N SER A 95 -3.04 -18.01 7.28
CA SER A 95 -1.66 -18.48 7.37
C SER A 95 -0.71 -17.28 7.26
N PRO A 96 0.01 -16.91 8.33
CA PRO A 96 0.95 -15.78 8.31
C PRO A 96 2.02 -15.92 7.23
N ALA A 97 2.53 -17.13 7.03
CA ALA A 97 3.56 -17.40 6.03
C ALA A 97 3.01 -17.23 4.60
N ALA A 98 1.82 -17.78 4.31
CA ALA A 98 1.21 -17.64 3.00
C ALA A 98 0.87 -16.18 2.69
N SER A 99 0.36 -15.44 3.69
CA SER A 99 0.06 -14.02 3.58
C SER A 99 1.33 -13.20 3.30
N LEU A 100 2.41 -13.44 4.04
CA LEU A 100 3.70 -12.78 3.82
C LEU A 100 4.27 -13.07 2.42
N LEU A 101 4.26 -14.33 1.98
CA LEU A 101 4.75 -14.71 0.65
C LEU A 101 3.92 -14.06 -0.46
N SER A 102 2.59 -14.07 -0.34
CA SER A 102 1.68 -13.41 -1.27
C SER A 102 1.92 -11.89 -1.30
N TYR A 103 2.13 -11.28 -0.15
CA TYR A 103 2.50 -9.86 -0.03
C TYR A 103 3.80 -9.54 -0.78
N LEU A 104 4.87 -10.29 -0.50
CA LEU A 104 6.17 -10.09 -1.13
C LEU A 104 6.08 -10.25 -2.65
N PHE A 105 5.35 -11.28 -3.11
CA PHE A 105 5.13 -11.52 -4.52
C PHE A 105 4.40 -10.36 -5.20
N VAL A 106 3.28 -9.89 -4.62
CA VAL A 106 2.50 -8.79 -5.20
C VAL A 106 3.32 -7.50 -5.24
N ILE A 107 4.06 -7.17 -4.18
CA ILE A 107 4.93 -5.98 -4.19
C ILE A 107 6.01 -6.11 -5.25
N ALA A 108 6.69 -7.26 -5.35
CA ALA A 108 7.72 -7.47 -6.36
C ALA A 108 7.15 -7.31 -7.77
N ALA A 109 6.05 -8.01 -8.09
CA ALA A 109 5.40 -7.96 -9.39
C ALA A 109 4.93 -6.55 -9.73
N PHE A 110 4.21 -5.90 -8.83
CA PHE A 110 3.66 -4.56 -9.05
C PHE A 110 4.76 -3.50 -9.24
N SER A 111 5.85 -3.62 -8.48
CA SER A 111 6.97 -2.68 -8.56
C SER A 111 7.77 -2.82 -9.85
N LEU A 112 7.93 -4.05 -10.34
CA LEU A 112 8.55 -4.31 -11.65
C LEU A 112 7.68 -3.75 -12.79
N ILE A 113 6.36 -3.95 -12.72
CA ILE A 113 5.42 -3.38 -13.70
C ILE A 113 5.50 -1.85 -13.69
N MET A 114 5.43 -1.22 -12.51
CA MET A 114 5.51 0.23 -12.37
C MET A 114 6.85 0.79 -12.88
N ALA A 115 7.96 0.10 -12.62
CA ALA A 115 9.27 0.47 -13.15
C ALA A 115 9.35 0.35 -14.68
N ALA A 116 8.64 -0.60 -15.28
CA ALA A 116 8.57 -0.75 -16.73
C ALA A 116 7.73 0.35 -17.39
N VAL A 117 6.61 0.73 -16.77
CA VAL A 117 5.68 1.75 -17.28
C VAL A 117 6.24 3.17 -17.10
N ARG A 118 6.78 3.51 -15.93
CA ARG A 118 7.33 4.84 -15.64
C ARG A 118 8.81 4.95 -15.98
N LYS A 119 9.14 4.85 -17.28
CA LYS A 119 10.50 5.15 -17.73
C LYS A 119 10.74 6.67 -17.67
N PRO A 120 11.88 7.13 -17.11
CA PRO A 120 12.22 8.54 -17.15
C PRO A 120 12.38 9.00 -18.60
N VAL A 121 11.84 10.18 -18.92
CA VAL A 121 12.05 10.85 -20.21
C VAL A 121 13.54 11.22 -20.30
N LYS A 122 14.15 10.94 -21.45
CA LYS A 122 15.58 11.19 -21.71
C LYS A 122 15.95 12.65 -21.54
#